data_AF-A0A7R9XT71-F1
#
_entry.id   AF-A0A7R9XT71-F1
#
_cell.length_a   1.000
_cell.length_b   1.000
_cell.length_c   1.000
_cell.angle_alpha   90.00
_cell.angle_beta   90.00
_cell.angle_gamma   90.00
#
_symmetry.space_group_name_H-M   'P 1'
#
loop_
_entity.id
_entity.type
_entity.pdbx_description
1 polymer ?
#
loop_
_entity_poly.entity_id
_entity_poly.type
_entity_poly.pdbx_seq_one_letter_code
_entity_poly.pdbx_strand_id
1 'polypeptide(L)'
;VLDEVTAGAAALKQKEAKLQEKMDNVGGDGLKRQRALVKDLTAGIAAASDAVTEKRAKAKSHEGTTARLSKGIEANQAEVEQIKANMQNHEAEFKALEDGAAAVLESQGELKQLLEVKSGEFSEAQKAFDEIMKIVGTIRGVEVDIQAKLDDLSVVEKENKDKEKHWNKEINKVTKERTSLYAEGEVPELLNDEELEQHTTDEMQEKAVILEEELAAAKPDMSSIEAYTKKAEEYEERAAELSAATEERDNTREAYDKLRQKRLNEFMDGFNIISLKLKEMYQMITLGGDAELELVDSLDPFSEGIVFSVRPPKKSWKNIANLSGGEKTLSSLALVFALHHYKPTPLYVMDEIDAALDFKNVSIVGHYIKERTKNAQFVIISLRNNMFELADRLVGIYKTNNTTKTVAINPGAFKVGANQLAQLQQQESNAAIEAERAALTA
;
A
#
# COMPACT_ATOMS: atom_id res chain seq x y z
N VAL A 1 95.53 86.81 64.83
CA VAL A 1 95.57 86.04 63.55
C VAL A 1 94.64 84.83 63.58
N LEU A 2 94.72 83.91 64.57
CA LEU A 2 93.80 82.75 64.62
C LEU A 2 92.33 83.14 64.92
N ASP A 3 92.10 84.12 65.80
CA ASP A 3 90.75 84.59 66.16
C ASP A 3 90.04 85.40 65.06
N GLU A 4 90.78 86.04 64.15
CA GLU A 4 90.19 86.75 63.01
C GLU A 4 89.71 85.78 61.91
N VAL A 5 90.38 84.64 61.76
CA VAL A 5 90.03 83.61 60.76
C VAL A 5 88.81 82.80 61.22
N THR A 6 88.68 82.49 62.51
CA THR A 6 87.50 81.81 63.07
C THR A 6 86.26 82.71 63.05
N ALA A 7 86.41 84.01 63.33
CA ALA A 7 85.33 84.99 63.19
C ALA A 7 84.88 85.17 61.73
N GLY A 8 85.82 85.19 60.78
CA GLY A 8 85.54 85.25 59.34
C GLY A 8 84.82 84.00 58.80
N ALA A 9 85.23 82.81 59.25
CA ALA A 9 84.58 81.54 58.89
C ALA A 9 83.16 81.42 59.44
N ALA A 10 82.92 81.85 60.68
CA ALA A 10 81.59 81.92 61.28
C ALA A 10 80.68 82.89 60.52
N ALA A 11 81.19 84.06 60.12
CA ALA A 11 80.46 85.05 59.34
C ALA A 11 80.09 84.55 57.94
N LEU A 12 80.98 83.80 57.27
CA LEU A 12 80.72 83.18 55.97
C LEU A 12 79.68 82.07 56.08
N LYS A 13 79.76 81.20 57.09
CA LYS A 13 78.76 80.15 57.34
C LYS A 13 77.38 80.72 57.66
N GLN A 14 77.34 81.84 58.37
CA GLN A 14 76.09 82.56 58.65
C GLN A 14 75.53 83.25 57.40
N LYS A 15 76.39 83.74 56.50
CA LYS A 15 75.99 84.23 55.17
C LYS A 15 75.47 83.11 54.27
N GLU A 16 76.11 81.94 54.29
CA GLU A 16 75.70 80.76 53.55
C GLU A 16 74.34 80.24 54.05
N ALA A 17 74.15 80.14 55.36
CA ALA A 17 72.85 79.80 55.95
C ALA A 17 71.74 80.82 55.59
N LYS A 18 72.05 82.13 55.63
CA LYS A 18 71.11 83.18 55.21
C LYS A 18 70.81 83.16 53.71
N LEU A 19 71.78 82.77 52.88
CA LEU A 19 71.59 82.59 51.44
C LEU A 19 70.75 81.34 51.15
N GLN A 20 70.98 80.25 51.88
CA GLN A 20 70.20 79.02 51.78
C GLN A 20 68.75 79.25 52.23
N GLU A 21 68.53 79.96 53.34
CA GLU A 21 67.18 80.34 53.80
C GLU A 21 66.48 81.27 52.79
N LYS A 22 67.22 82.21 52.18
CA LYS A 22 66.69 83.01 51.08
C LYS A 22 66.36 82.19 49.84
N MET A 23 67.17 81.16 49.51
CA MET A 23 66.95 80.23 48.40
C MET A 23 65.73 79.33 48.62
N ASP A 24 65.59 78.77 49.82
CA ASP A 24 64.45 77.92 50.21
C ASP A 24 63.14 78.72 50.34
N ASN A 25 63.25 80.05 50.45
CA ASN A 25 62.14 80.99 50.49
C ASN A 25 62.02 81.83 49.19
N VAL A 26 62.71 81.47 48.09
CA VAL A 26 62.54 82.12 46.78
C VAL A 26 61.10 81.91 46.30
N GLY A 27 60.36 83.01 46.21
CA GLY A 27 58.95 83.05 45.81
C GLY A 27 57.94 83.15 46.97
N GLY A 28 58.40 83.00 48.22
CA GLY A 28 57.58 83.14 49.43
C GLY A 28 56.35 82.21 49.52
N ASP A 29 55.47 82.48 50.49
CA ASP A 29 54.21 81.76 50.67
C ASP A 29 53.25 81.92 49.48
N GLY A 30 53.36 83.01 48.72
CA GLY A 30 52.56 83.27 47.52
C GLY A 30 52.81 82.22 46.43
N LEU A 31 54.07 81.95 46.09
CA LEU A 31 54.42 80.94 45.07
C LEU A 31 54.10 79.52 45.54
N LYS A 32 54.27 79.21 46.84
CA LYS A 32 53.88 77.92 47.42
C LYS A 32 52.37 77.70 47.34
N ARG A 33 51.55 78.71 47.66
CA ARG A 33 50.08 78.65 47.51
C ARG A 33 49.65 78.50 46.05
N GLN A 34 50.29 79.23 45.13
CA GLN A 34 50.00 79.08 43.69
C GLN A 34 50.39 77.69 43.17
N ARG A 35 51.53 77.13 43.58
CA ARG A 35 51.92 75.75 43.22
C ARG A 35 50.95 74.70 43.78
N ALA A 36 50.46 74.87 45.00
CA ALA A 36 49.45 74.00 45.58
C ALA A 36 48.13 74.08 44.80
N LEU A 37 47.67 75.30 44.48
CA LEU A 37 46.46 75.53 43.68
C LEU A 37 46.59 74.89 42.28
N VAL A 38 47.74 75.05 41.62
CA VAL A 38 48.00 74.42 40.32
C VAL A 38 47.97 72.91 40.46
N LYS A 39 48.60 72.33 41.49
CA LYS A 39 48.59 70.88 41.72
C LYS A 39 47.16 70.35 41.92
N ASP A 40 46.35 71.02 42.72
CA ASP A 40 44.95 70.63 42.98
C ASP A 40 44.08 70.78 41.74
N LEU A 41 44.26 71.86 40.96
CA LEU A 41 43.60 72.04 39.67
C LEU A 41 44.02 70.96 38.67
N THR A 42 45.30 70.60 38.63
CA THR A 42 45.81 69.56 37.72
C THR A 42 45.23 68.19 38.09
N ALA A 43 45.15 67.88 39.39
CA ALA A 43 44.52 66.66 39.89
C ALA A 43 43.00 66.64 39.61
N GLY A 44 42.32 67.77 39.77
CA GLY A 44 40.90 67.93 39.43
C GLY A 44 40.63 67.77 37.94
N ILE A 45 41.48 68.33 37.07
CA ILE A 45 41.40 68.17 35.62
C ILE A 45 41.62 66.70 35.21
N ALA A 46 42.60 66.02 35.82
CA ALA A 46 42.85 64.61 35.58
C ALA A 46 41.63 63.75 35.97
N ALA A 47 41.10 63.93 37.18
CA ALA A 47 39.91 63.21 37.64
C ALA A 47 38.66 63.49 36.77
N ALA A 48 38.47 64.74 36.34
CA ALA A 48 37.40 65.09 35.42
C ALA A 48 37.59 64.46 34.03
N SER A 49 38.81 64.41 33.50
CA SER A 49 39.12 63.74 32.22
C SER A 49 38.84 62.24 32.30
N ASP A 50 39.23 61.58 33.40
CA ASP A 50 38.98 60.15 33.60
C ASP A 50 37.47 59.86 33.72
N ALA A 51 36.73 60.72 34.42
CA ALA A 51 35.27 60.60 34.48
C ALA A 51 34.60 60.81 33.11
N VAL A 52 35.14 61.70 32.26
CA VAL A 52 34.64 61.92 30.89
C VAL A 52 34.93 60.71 30.00
N THR A 53 36.12 60.13 30.07
CA THR A 53 36.46 58.94 29.28
C THR A 53 35.60 57.74 29.69
N GLU A 54 35.38 57.53 30.99
CA GLU A 54 34.49 56.47 31.49
C GLU A 54 33.05 56.66 31.00
N LYS A 55 32.49 57.87 31.14
CA LYS A 55 31.13 58.17 30.66
C LYS A 55 31.01 58.00 29.14
N ARG A 56 32.03 58.39 28.38
CA ARG A 56 32.05 58.22 26.92
C ARG A 56 32.10 56.75 26.51
N ALA A 57 32.85 55.92 27.24
CA ALA A 57 32.87 54.47 27.03
C ALA A 57 31.50 53.84 27.32
N LYS A 58 30.84 54.24 28.41
CA LYS A 58 29.47 53.79 28.74
C LYS A 58 28.45 54.22 27.69
N ALA A 59 28.51 55.47 27.21
CA ALA A 59 27.62 55.97 26.16
C ALA A 59 27.73 55.14 24.87
N LYS A 60 28.96 54.83 24.43
CA LYS A 60 29.20 54.00 23.25
C LYS A 60 28.70 52.55 23.43
N SER A 61 28.84 52.00 24.63
CA SER A 61 28.30 50.68 24.98
C SER A 61 26.77 50.65 24.94
N HIS A 62 26.12 51.67 25.51
CA HIS A 62 24.67 51.81 25.47
C HIS A 62 24.16 52.00 24.04
N GLU A 63 24.81 52.83 23.22
CA GLU A 63 24.45 53.03 21.82
C GLU A 63 24.47 51.71 21.02
N GLY A 64 25.50 50.89 21.21
CA GLY A 64 25.56 49.55 20.60
C GLY A 64 24.45 48.61 21.10
N THR A 65 24.10 48.69 22.38
CA THR A 65 23.01 47.90 22.97
C THR A 65 21.65 48.34 22.42
N THR A 66 21.40 49.65 22.31
CA THR A 66 20.17 50.21 21.75
C THR A 66 19.99 49.82 20.29
N ALA A 67 21.06 49.88 19.48
CA ALA A 67 21.02 49.45 18.09
C ALA A 67 20.75 47.95 17.92
N ARG A 68 21.23 47.12 18.86
CA ARG A 68 20.94 45.68 18.86
C ARG A 68 19.48 45.41 19.23
N LEU A 69 18.97 46.08 20.25
CA LEU A 69 17.58 45.94 20.69
C LEU A 69 16.60 46.47 19.63
N SER A 70 16.90 47.58 18.96
CA SER A 70 16.04 48.12 17.89
C SER A 70 15.91 47.14 16.73
N LYS A 71 17.02 46.54 16.28
CA LYS A 71 17.00 45.47 15.26
C LYS A 71 16.20 44.25 15.72
N GLY A 72 16.29 43.89 17.00
CA GLY A 72 15.49 42.80 17.58
C GLY A 72 14.00 43.11 17.58
N ILE A 73 13.61 44.35 17.88
CA ILE A 73 12.21 44.79 17.84
C ILE A 73 11.67 44.75 16.40
N GLU A 74 12.43 45.23 15.42
CA GLU A 74 12.04 45.18 13.99
C GLU A 74 11.85 43.74 13.52
N ALA A 75 12.77 42.83 13.88
CA ALA A 75 12.66 41.41 13.54
C ALA A 75 11.41 40.77 14.18
N ASN A 76 11.18 41.02 15.47
CA ASN A 76 10.00 40.49 16.17
C ASN A 76 8.68 41.07 15.63
N GLN A 77 8.67 42.35 15.23
CA GLN A 77 7.50 42.96 14.59
C GLN A 77 7.19 42.30 13.25
N ALA A 78 8.21 41.99 12.45
CA ALA A 78 8.03 41.26 11.19
C ALA A 78 7.49 39.84 11.43
N GLU A 79 7.99 39.13 12.45
CA GLU A 79 7.48 37.80 12.83
C GLU A 79 6.01 37.87 13.29
N VAL A 80 5.64 38.88 14.08
CA VAL A 80 4.24 39.05 14.53
C VAL A 80 3.30 39.26 13.34
N GLU A 81 3.67 40.08 12.36
CA GLU A 81 2.85 40.29 11.17
C GLU A 81 2.76 39.03 10.31
N GLN A 82 3.84 38.26 10.19
CA GLN A 82 3.82 36.97 9.50
C GLN A 82 2.90 35.96 10.21
N ILE A 83 2.95 35.89 11.54
CA ILE A 83 2.09 35.00 12.34
C ILE A 83 0.62 35.40 12.19
N LYS A 84 0.29 36.70 12.19
CA LYS A 84 -1.09 37.17 11.95
C LYS A 84 -1.60 36.77 10.57
N ALA A 85 -0.79 36.92 9.53
CA ALA A 85 -1.16 36.49 8.18
C ALA A 85 -1.42 34.98 8.10
N ASN A 86 -0.57 34.18 8.74
CA ASN A 86 -0.77 32.73 8.82
C ASN A 86 -2.05 32.36 9.59
N MET A 87 -2.35 33.08 10.68
CA MET A 87 -3.57 32.85 11.47
C MET A 87 -4.83 33.10 10.64
N GLN A 88 -4.85 34.18 9.85
CA GLN A 88 -5.96 34.49 8.95
C GLN A 88 -6.14 33.43 7.86
N ASN A 89 -5.04 32.92 7.29
CA ASN A 89 -5.09 31.84 6.31
C ASN A 89 -5.66 30.56 6.91
N HIS A 90 -5.18 30.15 8.10
CA HIS A 90 -5.69 28.97 8.77
C HIS A 90 -7.16 29.11 9.20
N GLU A 91 -7.60 30.30 9.59
CA GLU A 91 -9.01 30.55 9.91
C GLU A 91 -9.91 30.41 8.66
N ALA A 92 -9.43 30.87 7.50
CA ALA A 92 -10.13 30.67 6.22
C ALA A 92 -10.16 29.19 5.79
N GLU A 93 -9.03 28.48 5.94
CA GLU A 93 -8.94 27.03 5.67
C GLU A 93 -9.88 26.22 6.59
N PHE A 94 -9.92 26.57 7.88
CA PHE A 94 -10.79 25.91 8.85
C PHE A 94 -12.27 26.10 8.50
N LYS A 95 -12.65 27.32 8.11
CA LYS A 95 -14.03 27.61 7.68
C LYS A 95 -14.42 26.82 6.43
N ALA A 96 -13.52 26.72 5.45
CA ALA A 96 -13.76 25.91 4.25
C ALA A 96 -13.90 24.41 4.58
N LEU A 97 -13.13 23.90 5.56
CA LEU A 97 -13.28 22.53 6.05
C LEU A 97 -14.60 22.31 6.78
N GLU A 98 -15.05 23.28 7.57
CA GLU A 98 -16.34 23.22 8.27
C GLU A 98 -17.53 23.19 7.28
N ASP A 99 -17.50 24.06 6.27
CA ASP A 99 -18.49 24.07 5.19
C ASP A 99 -18.49 22.73 4.40
N GLY A 100 -17.30 22.19 4.12
CA GLY A 100 -17.14 20.88 3.48
C GLY A 100 -17.68 19.73 4.33
N ALA A 101 -17.46 19.75 5.65
CA ALA A 101 -17.98 18.74 6.57
C ALA A 101 -19.51 18.78 6.65
N ALA A 102 -20.12 19.97 6.63
CA ALA A 102 -21.57 20.12 6.59
C ALA A 102 -22.18 19.50 5.32
N ALA A 103 -21.58 19.74 4.14
CA ALA A 103 -22.04 19.14 2.89
C ALA A 103 -21.93 17.60 2.88
N VAL A 104 -20.85 17.05 3.46
CA VAL A 104 -20.70 15.59 3.61
C VAL A 104 -21.77 15.01 4.52
N LEU A 105 -22.10 15.66 5.63
CA LEU A 105 -23.16 15.20 6.54
C LEU A 105 -24.54 15.21 5.88
N GLU A 106 -24.84 16.22 5.06
CA GLU A 106 -26.08 16.29 4.28
C GLU A 106 -26.16 15.12 3.29
N SER A 107 -25.10 14.90 2.49
CA SER A 107 -25.04 13.77 1.54
C SER A 107 -25.14 12.40 2.23
N GLN A 108 -24.58 12.26 3.44
CA GLN A 108 -24.71 11.03 4.23
C GLN A 108 -26.16 10.80 4.66
N GLY A 109 -26.89 11.86 5.00
CA GLY A 109 -28.31 11.81 5.33
C GLY A 109 -29.15 11.31 4.15
N GLU A 110 -28.93 11.87 2.96
CA GLU A 110 -29.60 11.45 1.73
C GLU A 110 -29.31 9.99 1.37
N LEU A 111 -28.04 9.57 1.47
CA LEU A 111 -27.63 8.18 1.22
C LEU A 111 -28.26 7.19 2.19
N LYS A 112 -28.42 7.56 3.47
CA LYS A 112 -29.10 6.72 4.47
C LYS A 112 -30.57 6.54 4.14
N GLN A 113 -31.27 7.61 3.75
CA GLN A 113 -32.67 7.53 3.34
C GLN A 113 -32.82 6.65 2.09
N LEU A 114 -31.94 6.80 1.10
CA LEU A 114 -31.95 5.98 -0.10
C LEU A 114 -31.72 4.49 0.21
N LEU A 115 -30.79 4.20 1.14
CA LEU A 115 -30.51 2.84 1.58
C LEU A 115 -31.71 2.21 2.28
N GLU A 116 -32.43 2.96 3.11
CA GLU A 116 -33.65 2.49 3.77
C GLU A 116 -34.75 2.15 2.74
N VAL A 117 -34.99 3.03 1.76
CA VAL A 117 -35.93 2.78 0.66
C VAL A 117 -35.54 1.52 -0.13
N LYS A 118 -34.26 1.40 -0.53
CA LYS A 118 -33.77 0.25 -1.30
C LYS A 118 -33.83 -1.06 -0.51
N SER A 119 -33.60 -1.01 0.81
CA SER A 119 -33.75 -2.18 1.68
C SER A 119 -35.20 -2.67 1.76
N GLY A 120 -36.17 -1.75 1.75
CA GLY A 120 -37.59 -2.07 1.68
C GLY A 120 -37.96 -2.74 0.36
N GLU A 121 -37.57 -2.15 -0.77
CA GLU A 121 -37.81 -2.72 -2.11
C GLU A 121 -37.20 -4.12 -2.25
N PHE A 122 -35.98 -4.34 -1.71
CA PHE A 122 -35.34 -5.64 -1.72
C PHE A 122 -36.11 -6.70 -0.90
N SER A 123 -36.61 -6.32 0.27
CA SER A 123 -37.42 -7.21 1.12
C SER A 123 -38.73 -7.63 0.44
N GLU A 124 -39.38 -6.71 -0.28
CA GLU A 124 -40.58 -7.01 -1.07
C GLU A 124 -40.27 -7.93 -2.25
N ALA A 125 -39.20 -7.64 -3.00
CA ALA A 125 -38.76 -8.49 -4.11
C ALA A 125 -38.37 -9.90 -3.64
N GLN A 126 -37.74 -10.02 -2.47
CA GLN A 126 -37.36 -11.30 -1.89
C GLN A 126 -38.58 -12.14 -1.50
N LYS A 127 -39.61 -11.53 -0.92
CA LYS A 127 -40.88 -12.23 -0.63
C LYS A 127 -41.55 -12.73 -1.90
N ALA A 128 -41.61 -11.91 -2.95
CA ALA A 128 -42.16 -12.31 -4.24
C ALA A 128 -41.37 -13.46 -4.87
N PHE A 129 -40.04 -13.43 -4.75
CA PHE A 129 -39.18 -14.53 -5.20
C PHE A 129 -39.45 -15.84 -4.45
N ASP A 130 -39.56 -15.78 -3.12
CA ASP A 130 -39.86 -16.96 -2.30
C ASP A 130 -41.23 -17.57 -2.62
N GLU A 131 -42.24 -16.74 -2.95
CA GLU A 131 -43.54 -17.21 -3.42
C GLU A 131 -43.45 -17.91 -4.78
N ILE A 132 -42.72 -17.33 -5.74
CA ILE A 132 -42.49 -17.96 -7.05
C ILE A 132 -41.75 -19.29 -6.88
N MET A 133 -40.74 -19.36 -6.00
CA MET A 133 -39.99 -20.60 -5.74
C MET A 133 -40.88 -21.70 -5.16
N LYS A 134 -41.86 -21.36 -4.31
CA LYS A 134 -42.86 -22.34 -3.83
C LYS A 134 -43.70 -22.88 -4.98
N ILE A 135 -44.15 -22.02 -5.89
CA ILE A 135 -44.93 -22.43 -7.08
C ILE A 135 -44.09 -23.32 -7.99
N VAL A 136 -42.83 -22.97 -8.23
CA VAL A 136 -41.91 -23.81 -9.03
C VAL A 136 -41.72 -25.18 -8.37
N GLY A 137 -41.62 -25.22 -7.03
CA GLY A 137 -41.54 -26.46 -6.27
C GLY A 137 -42.77 -27.36 -6.46
N THR A 138 -43.98 -26.79 -6.46
CA THR A 138 -45.20 -27.58 -6.69
C THR A 138 -45.29 -28.08 -8.12
N ILE A 139 -44.93 -27.25 -9.12
CA ILE A 139 -44.90 -27.65 -10.53
C ILE A 139 -43.94 -28.82 -10.74
N ARG A 140 -42.73 -28.77 -10.17
CA ARG A 140 -41.76 -29.88 -10.25
C ARG A 140 -42.27 -31.16 -9.60
N GLY A 141 -43.02 -31.07 -8.50
CA GLY A 141 -43.65 -32.24 -7.89
C GLY A 141 -44.66 -32.90 -8.83
N VAL A 142 -45.53 -32.10 -9.45
CA VAL A 142 -46.51 -32.58 -10.44
C VAL A 142 -45.82 -33.17 -11.67
N GLU A 143 -44.73 -32.57 -12.14
CA GLU A 143 -43.92 -33.07 -13.26
C GLU A 143 -43.38 -34.47 -12.98
N VAL A 144 -42.81 -34.70 -11.79
CA VAL A 144 -42.31 -36.02 -11.36
C VAL A 144 -43.45 -37.04 -11.30
N ASP A 145 -44.61 -36.67 -10.75
CA ASP A 145 -45.78 -37.56 -10.68
C ASP A 145 -46.31 -37.94 -12.07
N ILE A 146 -46.32 -36.98 -13.02
CA ILE A 146 -46.72 -37.24 -14.41
C ILE A 146 -45.70 -38.16 -15.08
N GLN A 147 -44.40 -37.94 -14.87
CA GLN A 147 -43.35 -38.78 -15.45
C GLN A 147 -43.45 -40.22 -14.94
N ALA A 148 -43.66 -40.41 -13.63
CA ALA A 148 -43.83 -41.74 -13.06
C ALA A 148 -45.04 -42.48 -13.68
N LYS A 149 -46.17 -41.78 -13.88
CA LYS A 149 -47.35 -42.36 -14.54
C LYS A 149 -47.10 -42.69 -16.01
N LEU A 150 -46.33 -41.87 -16.72
CA LEU A 150 -45.94 -42.16 -18.10
C LEU A 150 -45.07 -43.42 -18.18
N ASP A 151 -44.11 -43.55 -17.27
CA ASP A 151 -43.25 -44.73 -17.20
C ASP A 151 -44.08 -46.00 -16.91
N ASP A 152 -45.01 -45.94 -15.95
CA ASP A 152 -45.94 -47.06 -15.64
C ASP A 152 -46.79 -47.45 -16.86
N LEU A 153 -47.37 -46.47 -17.57
CA LEU A 153 -48.16 -46.71 -18.77
C LEU A 153 -47.32 -47.34 -19.90
N SER A 154 -46.05 -46.95 -20.03
CA SER A 154 -45.14 -47.52 -21.03
C SER A 154 -44.85 -49.01 -20.79
N VAL A 155 -44.78 -49.43 -19.53
CA VAL A 155 -44.63 -50.84 -19.15
C VAL A 155 -45.88 -51.63 -19.53
N VAL A 156 -47.06 -51.10 -19.19
CA VAL A 156 -48.35 -51.74 -19.54
C VAL A 156 -48.53 -51.83 -21.06
N GLU A 157 -48.15 -50.80 -21.80
CA GLU A 157 -48.19 -50.82 -23.27
C GLU A 157 -47.31 -51.95 -23.83
N LYS A 158 -46.09 -52.11 -23.30
CA LYS A 158 -45.17 -53.17 -23.71
C LYS A 158 -45.73 -54.56 -23.41
N GLU A 159 -46.28 -54.76 -22.22
CA GLU A 159 -46.94 -56.02 -21.86
C GLU A 159 -48.12 -56.36 -22.78
N ASN A 160 -48.93 -55.35 -23.12
CA ASN A 160 -50.06 -55.54 -24.02
C ASN A 160 -49.60 -55.85 -25.45
N LYS A 161 -48.55 -55.21 -25.96
CA LYS A 161 -47.92 -55.57 -27.24
C LYS A 161 -47.38 -57.00 -27.25
N ASP A 162 -46.79 -57.46 -26.14
CA ASP A 162 -46.28 -58.83 -26.05
C ASP A 162 -47.42 -59.85 -25.95
N LYS A 163 -48.51 -59.54 -25.24
CA LYS A 163 -49.75 -60.33 -25.24
C LYS A 163 -50.37 -60.38 -26.64
N GLU A 164 -50.43 -59.25 -27.34
CA GLU A 164 -50.93 -59.18 -28.72
C GLU A 164 -50.12 -60.08 -29.65
N LYS A 165 -48.77 -60.03 -29.57
CA LYS A 165 -47.89 -60.94 -30.33
C LYS A 165 -48.14 -62.41 -29.98
N HIS A 166 -48.34 -62.73 -28.70
CA HIS A 166 -48.65 -64.10 -28.28
C HIS A 166 -49.98 -64.58 -28.85
N TRP A 167 -51.05 -63.80 -28.70
CA TRP A 167 -52.37 -64.14 -29.22
C TRP A 167 -52.39 -64.18 -30.74
N ASN A 168 -51.67 -63.30 -31.44
CA ASN A 168 -51.50 -63.39 -32.89
C ASN A 168 -50.77 -64.66 -33.32
N LYS A 169 -49.78 -65.15 -32.55
CA LYS A 169 -49.14 -66.44 -32.82
C LYS A 169 -50.09 -67.60 -32.60
N GLU A 170 -50.87 -67.61 -31.52
CA GLU A 170 -51.87 -68.64 -31.25
C GLU A 170 -52.99 -68.63 -32.29
N ILE A 171 -53.50 -67.45 -32.67
CA ILE A 171 -54.44 -67.28 -33.78
C ILE A 171 -53.84 -67.83 -35.06
N ASN A 172 -52.59 -67.53 -35.40
CA ASN A 172 -51.94 -68.06 -36.59
C ASN A 172 -51.75 -69.58 -36.54
N LYS A 173 -51.51 -70.15 -35.36
CA LYS A 173 -51.38 -71.60 -35.15
C LYS A 173 -52.73 -72.28 -35.33
N VAL A 174 -53.78 -71.79 -34.67
CA VAL A 174 -55.16 -72.28 -34.84
C VAL A 174 -55.64 -72.06 -36.27
N THR A 175 -55.26 -70.95 -36.90
CA THR A 175 -55.56 -70.70 -38.32
C THR A 175 -54.86 -71.72 -39.20
N LYS A 176 -53.57 -72.04 -38.98
CA LYS A 176 -52.87 -73.11 -39.71
C LYS A 176 -53.45 -74.49 -39.46
N GLU A 177 -53.82 -74.82 -38.22
CA GLU A 177 -54.44 -76.09 -37.85
C GLU A 177 -55.84 -76.21 -38.48
N ARG A 178 -56.61 -75.12 -38.49
CA ARG A 178 -57.85 -74.98 -39.27
C ARG A 178 -57.57 -75.17 -40.76
N THR A 179 -56.63 -74.44 -41.36
CA THR A 179 -56.25 -74.59 -42.77
C THR A 179 -55.75 -76.00 -43.11
N SER A 180 -55.19 -76.74 -42.14
CA SER A 180 -54.77 -78.14 -42.32
C SER A 180 -55.90 -79.16 -42.12
N LEU A 181 -56.94 -78.84 -41.34
CA LEU A 181 -58.15 -79.65 -41.17
C LEU A 181 -59.17 -79.41 -42.28
N TYR A 182 -59.13 -78.23 -42.90
CA TYR A 182 -59.90 -77.84 -44.09
C TYR A 182 -58.99 -77.84 -45.33
N ALA A 183 -58.17 -78.88 -45.50
CA ALA A 183 -57.45 -79.12 -46.76
C ALA A 183 -58.42 -79.66 -47.84
N GLU A 184 -59.52 -78.94 -48.05
CA GLU A 184 -60.42 -78.93 -49.21
C GLU A 184 -61.11 -77.55 -49.20
N GLY A 185 -60.75 -76.71 -50.19
CA GLY A 185 -61.22 -75.34 -50.43
C GLY A 185 -60.48 -74.25 -49.61
N GLU A 186 -59.91 -73.17 -50.15
CA GLU A 186 -59.85 -72.63 -51.50
C GLU A 186 -58.93 -71.38 -51.41
N VAL A 187 -58.11 -71.11 -52.43
CA VAL A 187 -57.88 -69.70 -52.86
C VAL A 187 -59.27 -69.09 -52.99
N PRO A 188 -59.58 -67.81 -52.74
CA PRO A 188 -60.90 -67.30 -53.13
C PRO A 188 -61.12 -67.64 -54.61
N GLU A 189 -61.85 -68.71 -54.89
CA GLU A 189 -62.55 -68.85 -56.13
C GLU A 189 -63.52 -67.69 -56.09
N LEU A 190 -63.53 -66.95 -57.19
CA LEU A 190 -64.64 -66.05 -57.45
C LEU A 190 -65.91 -66.85 -57.20
N LEU A 191 -66.76 -66.37 -56.30
CA LEU A 191 -67.98 -67.04 -55.84
C LEU A 191 -68.65 -67.86 -56.94
N ASN A 192 -68.93 -69.13 -56.68
CA ASN A 192 -69.77 -69.95 -57.57
C ASN A 192 -71.24 -69.51 -57.48
N ASP A 193 -71.98 -69.65 -58.58
CA ASP A 193 -73.29 -69.02 -58.82
C ASP A 193 -74.37 -69.32 -57.75
N GLU A 194 -74.26 -70.39 -56.94
CA GLU A 194 -75.21 -70.71 -55.86
C GLU A 194 -74.90 -70.03 -54.51
N GLU A 195 -73.66 -69.58 -54.26
CA GLU A 195 -73.29 -68.85 -53.02
C GLU A 195 -73.44 -67.33 -53.17
N LEU A 196 -73.42 -66.84 -54.42
CA LEU A 196 -73.80 -65.46 -54.78
C LEU A 196 -75.30 -65.19 -54.54
N GLU A 197 -76.13 -66.25 -54.47
CA GLU A 197 -77.57 -66.15 -54.17
C GLU A 197 -77.88 -66.08 -52.65
N GLN A 198 -76.92 -66.43 -51.78
CA GLN A 198 -77.14 -66.48 -50.32
C GLN A 198 -76.55 -65.29 -49.56
N HIS A 199 -75.52 -64.63 -50.09
CA HIS A 199 -75.15 -63.29 -49.63
C HIS A 199 -75.81 -62.28 -50.54
N THR A 200 -76.92 -61.71 -50.06
CA THR A 200 -77.49 -60.51 -50.65
C THR A 200 -76.40 -59.45 -50.74
N THR A 201 -76.30 -58.78 -51.90
CA THR A 201 -75.51 -57.56 -52.09
C THR A 201 -75.71 -56.56 -50.94
N ASP A 202 -76.88 -56.61 -50.32
CA ASP A 202 -77.31 -55.76 -49.21
C ASP A 202 -76.48 -55.94 -47.93
N GLU A 203 -76.03 -57.15 -47.55
CA GLU A 203 -75.29 -57.35 -46.29
C GLU A 203 -73.84 -56.87 -46.36
N MET A 204 -73.20 -57.03 -47.53
CA MET A 204 -71.87 -56.48 -47.78
C MET A 204 -71.92 -54.98 -48.01
N GLN A 205 -73.00 -54.47 -48.61
CA GLN A 205 -73.27 -53.04 -48.68
C GLN A 205 -73.52 -52.45 -47.28
N GLU A 206 -74.27 -53.11 -46.40
CA GLU A 206 -74.49 -52.63 -45.03
C GLU A 206 -73.17 -52.52 -44.24
N LYS A 207 -72.29 -53.52 -44.32
CA LYS A 207 -70.99 -53.45 -43.64
C LYS A 207 -70.05 -52.41 -44.24
N ALA A 208 -70.07 -52.27 -45.57
CA ALA A 208 -69.33 -51.21 -46.24
C ALA A 208 -69.86 -49.83 -45.83
N VAL A 209 -71.19 -49.67 -45.75
CA VAL A 209 -71.86 -48.44 -45.32
C VAL A 209 -71.55 -48.12 -43.85
N ILE A 210 -71.56 -49.10 -42.96
CA ILE A 210 -71.21 -48.89 -41.54
C ILE A 210 -69.74 -48.45 -41.40
N LEU A 211 -68.81 -49.09 -42.12
CA LEU A 211 -67.40 -48.69 -42.10
C LEU A 211 -67.18 -47.33 -42.78
N GLU A 212 -67.93 -47.02 -43.84
CA GLU A 212 -67.92 -45.70 -44.48
C GLU A 212 -68.50 -44.62 -43.56
N GLU A 213 -69.56 -44.91 -42.80
CA GLU A 213 -70.13 -44.01 -41.80
C GLU A 213 -69.18 -43.80 -40.62
N GLU A 214 -68.51 -44.84 -40.13
CA GLU A 214 -67.48 -44.74 -39.09
C GLU A 214 -66.27 -43.93 -39.56
N LEU A 215 -65.79 -44.16 -40.79
CA LEU A 215 -64.72 -43.36 -41.41
C LEU A 215 -65.14 -41.91 -41.65
N ALA A 216 -66.38 -41.67 -42.07
CA ALA A 216 -66.93 -40.33 -42.27
C ALA A 216 -67.13 -39.60 -40.93
N ALA A 217 -67.44 -40.31 -39.85
CA ALA A 217 -67.54 -39.78 -38.50
C ALA A 217 -66.16 -39.50 -37.88
N ALA A 218 -65.16 -40.33 -38.17
CA ALA A 218 -63.83 -40.27 -37.57
C ALA A 218 -62.99 -39.05 -37.99
N LYS A 219 -63.40 -38.28 -39.02
CA LYS A 219 -62.76 -37.05 -39.56
C LYS A 219 -61.34 -36.81 -39.02
N PRO A 220 -60.36 -37.62 -39.43
CA PRO A 220 -59.01 -37.53 -38.89
C PRO A 220 -58.42 -36.17 -39.26
N ASP A 221 -57.99 -35.42 -38.24
CA ASP A 221 -57.42 -34.10 -38.42
C ASP A 221 -55.98 -34.22 -38.93
N MET A 222 -55.82 -34.30 -40.24
CA MET A 222 -54.51 -34.40 -40.89
C MET A 222 -53.64 -33.16 -40.66
N SER A 223 -54.22 -32.02 -40.24
CA SER A 223 -53.46 -30.82 -39.90
C SER A 223 -52.63 -30.98 -38.62
N SER A 224 -53.03 -31.89 -37.73
CA SER A 224 -52.31 -32.20 -36.50
C SER A 224 -50.97 -32.90 -36.76
N ILE A 225 -50.88 -33.70 -37.82
CA ILE A 225 -49.65 -34.39 -38.23
C ILE A 225 -48.65 -33.35 -38.75
N GLU A 226 -49.08 -32.47 -39.66
CA GLU A 226 -48.24 -31.39 -40.19
C GLU A 226 -47.78 -30.43 -39.08
N ALA A 227 -48.67 -30.09 -38.14
CA ALA A 227 -48.36 -29.25 -36.98
C ALA A 227 -47.34 -29.91 -36.03
N TYR A 228 -47.45 -31.23 -35.82
CA TYR A 228 -46.47 -31.99 -35.05
C TYR A 228 -45.11 -32.01 -35.73
N THR A 229 -45.04 -32.29 -37.04
CA THR A 229 -43.77 -32.31 -37.78
C THR A 229 -43.06 -30.96 -37.68
N LYS A 230 -43.79 -29.85 -37.88
CA LYS A 230 -43.24 -28.51 -37.77
C LYS A 230 -42.75 -28.18 -36.34
N LYS A 231 -43.50 -28.58 -35.32
CA LYS A 231 -43.08 -28.39 -33.91
C LYS A 231 -41.90 -29.28 -33.51
N ALA A 232 -41.80 -30.48 -34.06
CA ALA A 232 -40.68 -31.37 -33.83
C ALA A 232 -39.38 -30.78 -34.40
N GLU A 233 -39.44 -30.24 -35.62
CA GLU A 233 -38.32 -29.51 -36.24
C GLU A 233 -37.90 -28.29 -35.41
N GLU A 234 -38.86 -27.46 -34.97
CA GLU A 234 -38.59 -26.30 -34.10
C GLU A 234 -37.98 -26.73 -32.76
N TYR A 235 -38.48 -27.80 -32.16
CA TYR A 235 -37.92 -28.35 -30.91
C TYR A 235 -36.47 -28.79 -31.09
N GLU A 236 -36.17 -29.49 -32.19
CA GLU A 236 -34.83 -30.00 -32.47
C GLU A 236 -33.83 -28.86 -32.71
N GLU A 237 -34.25 -27.79 -33.40
CA GLU A 237 -33.47 -26.55 -33.55
C GLU A 237 -33.20 -25.89 -32.19
N ARG A 238 -34.23 -25.70 -31.36
CA ARG A 238 -34.09 -25.10 -30.01
C ARG A 238 -33.25 -25.94 -29.06
N ALA A 239 -33.37 -27.27 -29.13
CA ALA A 239 -32.55 -28.18 -28.36
C ALA A 239 -31.07 -28.09 -28.77
N ALA A 240 -30.79 -27.96 -30.06
CA ALA A 240 -29.44 -27.74 -30.57
C ALA A 240 -28.86 -26.39 -30.11
N GLU A 241 -29.64 -25.30 -30.19
CA GLU A 241 -29.25 -23.97 -29.67
C GLU A 241 -28.92 -24.03 -28.16
N LEU A 242 -29.77 -24.68 -27.37
CA LEU A 242 -29.56 -24.83 -25.93
C LEU A 242 -28.31 -25.65 -25.61
N SER A 243 -28.08 -26.74 -26.36
CA SER A 243 -26.89 -27.58 -26.21
C SER A 243 -25.62 -26.77 -26.50
N ALA A 244 -25.60 -26.02 -27.60
CA ALA A 244 -24.46 -25.19 -27.98
C ALA A 244 -24.18 -24.09 -26.93
N ALA A 245 -25.21 -23.40 -26.45
CA ALA A 245 -25.07 -22.38 -25.40
C ALA A 245 -24.59 -22.98 -24.07
N THR A 246 -25.03 -24.20 -23.74
CA THR A 246 -24.59 -24.91 -22.53
C THR A 246 -23.12 -25.30 -22.63
N GLU A 247 -22.69 -25.80 -23.78
CA GLU A 247 -21.30 -26.14 -24.05
C GLU A 247 -20.38 -24.91 -24.00
N GLU A 248 -20.80 -23.78 -24.58
CA GLU A 248 -20.07 -22.51 -24.51
C GLU A 248 -19.94 -22.00 -23.07
N ARG A 249 -21.01 -22.10 -22.28
CA ARG A 249 -20.99 -21.75 -20.86
C ARG A 249 -19.99 -22.62 -20.10
N ASP A 250 -20.02 -23.93 -20.32
CA ASP A 250 -19.17 -24.88 -19.60
C ASP A 250 -17.69 -24.71 -19.97
N ASN A 251 -17.39 -24.49 -21.24
CA ASN A 251 -16.04 -24.14 -21.71
C ASN A 251 -15.55 -22.83 -21.09
N THR A 252 -16.40 -21.81 -21.03
CA THR A 252 -16.06 -20.51 -20.42
C THR A 252 -15.81 -20.65 -18.91
N ARG A 253 -16.65 -21.46 -18.23
CA ARG A 253 -16.50 -21.74 -16.81
C ARG A 253 -15.20 -22.48 -16.51
N GLU A 254 -14.84 -23.48 -17.33
CA GLU A 254 -13.58 -24.20 -17.17
C GLU A 254 -12.37 -23.28 -17.39
N ALA A 255 -12.42 -22.40 -18.40
CA ALA A 255 -11.38 -21.41 -18.64
C ALA A 255 -11.24 -20.43 -17.46
N TYR A 256 -12.36 -19.96 -16.90
CA TYR A 256 -12.40 -19.12 -15.71
C TYR A 256 -11.76 -19.82 -14.50
N ASP A 257 -12.13 -21.08 -14.24
CA ASP A 257 -11.60 -21.84 -13.10
C ASP A 257 -10.09 -22.10 -13.24
N LYS A 258 -9.60 -22.39 -14.46
CA LYS A 258 -8.15 -22.50 -14.74
C LYS A 258 -7.42 -21.19 -14.47
N LEU A 259 -7.98 -20.05 -14.91
CA LEU A 259 -7.38 -18.74 -14.66
C LEU A 259 -7.39 -18.37 -13.17
N ARG A 260 -8.47 -18.70 -12.46
CA ARG A 260 -8.59 -18.49 -11.01
C ARG A 260 -7.55 -19.30 -10.24
N GLN A 261 -7.39 -20.57 -10.58
CA GLN A 261 -6.36 -21.42 -9.96
C GLN A 261 -4.95 -20.92 -10.27
N LYS A 262 -4.66 -20.55 -11.52
CA LYS A 262 -3.35 -19.99 -11.89
C LYS A 262 -3.04 -18.72 -11.10
N ARG A 263 -4.01 -17.80 -10.99
CA ARG A 263 -3.88 -16.58 -10.18
C ARG A 263 -3.58 -16.88 -8.72
N LEU A 264 -4.30 -17.84 -8.13
CA LEU A 264 -4.09 -18.24 -6.73
C LEU A 264 -2.70 -18.82 -6.51
N ASN A 265 -2.26 -19.73 -7.39
CA ASN A 265 -0.96 -20.37 -7.28
C ASN A 265 0.18 -19.35 -7.40
N GLU A 266 0.15 -18.50 -8.43
CA GLU A 266 1.17 -17.45 -8.63
C GLU A 266 1.21 -16.46 -7.45
N PHE A 267 0.04 -16.12 -6.90
CA PHE A 267 -0.05 -15.26 -5.72
C PHE A 267 0.57 -15.93 -4.48
N MET A 268 0.20 -17.18 -4.19
CA MET A 268 0.71 -17.90 -3.02
C MET A 268 2.21 -18.17 -3.11
N ASP A 269 2.73 -18.49 -4.30
CA ASP A 269 4.15 -18.65 -4.54
C ASP A 269 4.91 -17.35 -4.25
N GLY A 270 4.42 -16.23 -4.80
CA GLY A 270 4.99 -14.91 -4.53
C GLY A 270 4.89 -14.50 -3.06
N PHE A 271 3.74 -14.70 -2.44
CA PHE A 271 3.47 -14.40 -1.04
C PHE A 271 4.43 -15.14 -0.10
N ASN A 272 4.62 -16.44 -0.33
CA ASN A 272 5.53 -17.27 0.48
C ASN A 272 6.99 -16.81 0.35
N ILE A 273 7.44 -16.48 -0.87
CA ILE A 273 8.80 -15.97 -1.10
C ILE A 273 9.00 -14.62 -0.40
N ILE A 274 8.04 -13.70 -0.53
CA ILE A 274 8.11 -12.38 0.09
C ILE A 274 8.07 -12.50 1.62
N SER A 275 7.21 -13.36 2.18
CA SER A 275 7.09 -13.56 3.62
C SER A 275 8.38 -14.13 4.23
N LEU A 276 8.98 -15.13 3.58
CA LEU A 276 10.27 -15.69 4.01
C LEU A 276 11.38 -14.64 3.96
N LYS A 277 11.44 -13.84 2.89
CA LYS A 277 12.46 -12.80 2.75
C LYS A 277 12.24 -11.63 3.70
N LEU A 278 11.00 -11.24 3.97
CA LEU A 278 10.67 -10.24 4.98
C LEU A 278 11.22 -10.63 6.35
N LYS A 279 11.00 -11.90 6.76
CA LYS A 279 11.51 -12.44 8.02
C LYS A 279 13.03 -12.36 8.10
N GLU A 280 13.73 -12.81 7.07
CA GLU A 280 15.20 -12.70 6.98
C GLU A 280 15.68 -11.25 7.06
N MET A 281 15.07 -10.34 6.28
CA MET A 281 15.49 -8.94 6.21
C MET A 281 15.22 -8.20 7.52
N TYR A 282 14.07 -8.45 8.14
CA TYR A 282 13.74 -7.84 9.42
C TYR A 282 14.74 -8.27 10.49
N GLN A 283 15.00 -9.58 10.63
CA GLN A 283 15.97 -10.11 11.59
C GLN A 283 17.38 -9.56 11.38
N MET A 284 17.80 -9.40 10.13
CA MET A 284 19.09 -8.82 9.78
C MET A 284 19.20 -7.35 10.22
N ILE A 285 18.16 -6.55 9.96
CA ILE A 285 18.16 -5.11 10.24
C ILE A 285 18.08 -4.85 11.75
N THR A 286 17.18 -5.53 12.46
CA THR A 286 16.94 -5.29 13.90
C THR A 286 17.83 -6.11 14.82
N LEU A 287 18.68 -6.99 14.26
CA LEU A 287 19.55 -7.93 14.99
C LEU A 287 18.75 -8.77 16.01
N GLY A 288 17.54 -9.19 15.61
CA GLY A 288 16.60 -9.96 16.44
C GLY A 288 15.17 -9.44 16.36
N GLY A 289 14.21 -10.23 16.84
CA GLY A 289 12.78 -10.02 16.58
C GLY A 289 12.28 -10.88 15.44
N ASP A 290 11.03 -10.71 15.05
CA ASP A 290 10.40 -11.48 13.98
C ASP A 290 9.36 -10.61 13.25
N ALA A 291 9.08 -10.93 11.98
CA ALA A 291 8.11 -10.21 11.15
C ALA A 291 7.40 -11.22 10.25
N GLU A 292 6.08 -11.11 10.16
CA GLU A 292 5.24 -12.10 9.48
C GLU A 292 4.09 -11.40 8.75
N LEU A 293 3.79 -11.90 7.55
CA LEU A 293 2.61 -11.54 6.78
C LEU A 293 1.61 -12.68 6.90
N GLU A 294 0.41 -12.35 7.37
CA GLU A 294 -0.69 -13.30 7.53
C GLU A 294 -1.85 -12.91 6.62
N LEU A 295 -2.46 -13.89 5.96
CA LEU A 295 -3.71 -13.68 5.24
C LEU A 295 -4.86 -13.59 6.24
N VAL A 296 -5.75 -12.62 6.08
CA VAL A 296 -6.94 -12.52 6.95
C VAL A 296 -7.86 -13.71 6.70
N ASP A 297 -8.08 -14.04 5.43
CA ASP A 297 -8.79 -15.23 4.99
C ASP A 297 -7.83 -16.19 4.26
N SER A 298 -7.72 -17.41 4.77
CA SER A 298 -6.87 -18.47 4.19
C SER A 298 -7.54 -19.19 3.01
N LEU A 299 -8.87 -19.10 2.87
CA LEU A 299 -9.63 -19.74 1.80
C LEU A 299 -9.68 -18.86 0.55
N ASP A 300 -9.82 -17.54 0.73
CA ASP A 300 -9.75 -16.56 -0.36
C ASP A 300 -8.80 -15.39 -0.02
N PRO A 301 -7.54 -15.43 -0.46
CA PRO A 301 -6.58 -14.37 -0.15
C PRO A 301 -6.92 -13.01 -0.77
N PHE A 302 -7.92 -12.93 -1.65
CA PHE A 302 -8.31 -11.72 -2.37
C PHE A 302 -9.48 -10.94 -1.72
N SER A 303 -10.12 -11.49 -0.68
CA SER A 303 -11.33 -10.91 -0.06
C SER A 303 -11.01 -9.85 1.00
N GLU A 304 -10.22 -10.22 2.02
CA GLU A 304 -10.02 -9.44 3.24
C GLU A 304 -8.59 -8.88 3.42
N GLY A 305 -7.67 -9.24 2.51
CA GLY A 305 -6.32 -8.68 2.44
C GLY A 305 -5.28 -9.35 3.35
N ILE A 306 -4.22 -8.62 3.67
CA ILE A 306 -3.02 -9.12 4.38
C ILE A 306 -2.78 -8.29 5.64
N VAL A 307 -2.54 -8.96 6.77
CA VAL A 307 -2.13 -8.36 8.03
C VAL A 307 -0.62 -8.44 8.17
N PHE A 308 0.00 -7.29 8.46
CA PHE A 308 1.42 -7.22 8.75
C PHE A 308 1.66 -7.13 10.26
N SER A 309 2.17 -8.24 10.81
CA SER A 309 2.46 -8.42 12.23
C SER A 309 3.97 -8.45 12.47
N VAL A 310 4.40 -7.74 13.50
CA VAL A 310 5.83 -7.62 13.83
C VAL A 310 6.04 -7.84 15.32
N ARG A 311 7.13 -8.53 15.64
CA ARG A 311 7.62 -8.75 16.99
C ARG A 311 8.99 -8.09 17.15
N PRO A 312 9.07 -6.86 17.69
CA PRO A 312 10.34 -6.26 18.03
C PRO A 312 11.13 -7.10 19.05
N PRO A 313 12.47 -6.98 19.09
CA PRO A 313 13.29 -7.74 20.04
C PRO A 313 12.83 -7.48 21.48
N LYS A 314 12.63 -8.56 22.24
CA LYS A 314 12.15 -8.55 23.63
C LYS A 314 10.72 -7.99 23.82
N LYS A 315 9.91 -7.87 22.77
CA LYS A 315 8.49 -7.46 22.85
C LYS A 315 7.54 -8.55 22.33
N SER A 316 6.25 -8.34 22.53
CA SER A 316 5.17 -9.18 21.99
C SER A 316 4.85 -8.81 20.54
N TRP A 317 4.14 -9.70 19.84
CA TRP A 317 3.58 -9.45 18.52
C TRP A 317 2.61 -8.27 18.55
N LYS A 318 2.74 -7.37 17.58
CA LYS A 318 1.86 -6.22 17.38
C LYS A 318 1.65 -5.98 15.88
N ASN A 319 0.47 -5.50 15.54
CA ASN A 319 0.19 -4.99 14.20
C ASN A 319 1.04 -3.72 13.94
N ILE A 320 1.53 -3.55 12.70
CA ILE A 320 2.33 -2.39 12.29
C ILE A 320 1.70 -1.04 12.67
N ALA A 321 0.36 -0.92 12.62
CA ALA A 321 -0.34 0.31 12.98
C ALA A 321 -0.08 0.76 14.44
N ASN A 322 0.21 -0.20 15.33
CA ASN A 322 0.39 0.01 16.77
C ASN A 322 1.87 0.06 17.20
N LEU A 323 2.82 0.10 16.25
CA LEU A 323 4.25 0.21 16.52
C LEU A 323 4.69 1.68 16.74
N SER A 324 5.85 1.87 17.38
CA SER A 324 6.49 3.19 17.47
C SER A 324 6.99 3.67 16.10
N GLY A 325 7.21 4.99 15.91
CA GLY A 325 7.62 5.55 14.62
C GLY A 325 8.88 4.91 14.02
N GLY A 326 9.91 4.69 14.85
CA GLY A 326 11.15 4.02 14.42
C GLY A 326 10.93 2.54 14.04
N GLU A 327 10.15 1.81 14.84
CA GLU A 327 9.80 0.40 14.54
C GLU A 327 8.95 0.29 13.26
N LYS A 328 8.01 1.21 13.04
CA LYS A 328 7.23 1.30 11.79
C LYS A 328 8.15 1.48 10.60
N THR A 329 9.10 2.42 10.70
CA THR A 329 10.05 2.72 9.62
C THR A 329 10.92 1.52 9.28
N LEU A 330 11.45 0.80 10.29
CA LEU A 330 12.25 -0.42 10.08
C LEU A 330 11.43 -1.55 9.45
N SER A 331 10.21 -1.77 9.95
CA SER A 331 9.32 -2.81 9.46
C SER A 331 8.93 -2.57 8.00
N SER A 332 8.58 -1.33 7.66
CA SER A 332 8.27 -0.93 6.28
C SER A 332 9.48 -1.07 5.36
N LEU A 333 10.67 -0.67 5.81
CA LEU A 333 11.89 -0.79 5.02
C LEU A 333 12.27 -2.25 4.76
N ALA A 334 12.08 -3.14 5.76
CA ALA A 334 12.28 -4.57 5.59
C ALA A 334 11.35 -5.15 4.51
N LEU A 335 10.08 -4.73 4.48
CA LEU A 335 9.12 -5.13 3.45
C LEU A 335 9.52 -4.62 2.06
N VAL A 336 9.95 -3.37 1.94
CA VAL A 336 10.44 -2.81 0.67
C VAL A 336 11.64 -3.60 0.14
N PHE A 337 12.56 -4.00 1.03
CA PHE A 337 13.72 -4.82 0.62
C PHE A 337 13.34 -6.27 0.29
N ALA A 338 12.35 -6.85 0.96
CA ALA A 338 11.83 -8.17 0.59
C ALA A 338 11.18 -8.14 -0.81
N LEU A 339 10.42 -7.09 -1.12
CA LEU A 339 9.86 -6.87 -2.44
C LEU A 339 10.94 -6.65 -3.51
N HIS A 340 12.00 -5.91 -3.19
CA HIS A 340 13.15 -5.75 -4.09
C HIS A 340 13.83 -7.09 -4.40
N HIS A 341 13.94 -7.98 -3.41
CA HIS A 341 14.51 -9.30 -3.64
C HIS A 341 13.63 -10.17 -4.56
N TYR A 342 12.31 -10.10 -4.39
CA TYR A 342 11.37 -10.83 -5.24
C TYR A 342 11.35 -10.29 -6.68
N LYS A 343 11.33 -8.96 -6.84
CA LYS A 343 11.35 -8.29 -8.14
C LYS A 343 12.29 -7.08 -8.11
N PRO A 344 13.55 -7.23 -8.56
CA PRO A 344 14.52 -6.15 -8.49
C PRO A 344 14.18 -5.03 -9.48
N THR A 345 13.91 -3.83 -8.95
CA THR A 345 13.75 -2.60 -9.74
C THR A 345 15.12 -1.95 -9.97
N PRO A 346 15.40 -1.39 -11.16
CA PRO A 346 16.70 -0.79 -11.45
C PRO A 346 16.99 0.52 -10.69
N LEU A 347 15.97 1.22 -10.19
CA LEU A 347 16.09 2.52 -9.52
C LEU A 347 15.20 2.59 -8.27
N TYR A 348 15.78 3.05 -7.16
CA TYR A 348 15.09 3.38 -5.92
C TYR A 348 15.40 4.81 -5.50
N VAL A 349 14.37 5.55 -5.11
CA VAL A 349 14.49 6.89 -4.53
C VAL A 349 13.89 6.86 -3.13
N MET A 350 14.68 7.26 -2.13
CA MET A 350 14.30 7.24 -0.72
C MET A 350 14.56 8.61 -0.12
N ASP A 351 13.53 9.21 0.47
CA ASP A 351 13.58 10.56 1.05
C ASP A 351 13.42 10.49 2.57
N GLU A 352 14.40 11.00 3.31
CA GLU A 352 14.44 11.13 4.78
C GLU A 352 14.03 9.87 5.57
N ILE A 353 14.31 8.68 5.01
CA ILE A 353 13.93 7.39 5.62
C ILE A 353 14.61 7.12 6.98
N ASP A 354 15.62 7.89 7.33
CA ASP A 354 16.44 7.75 8.52
C ASP A 354 16.12 8.78 9.61
N ALA A 355 15.12 9.65 9.39
CA ALA A 355 14.69 10.65 10.37
C ALA A 355 14.26 10.01 11.70
N ALA A 356 13.49 8.93 11.63
CA ALA A 356 12.94 8.19 12.78
C ALA A 356 13.83 7.04 13.28
N LEU A 357 15.02 6.84 12.69
CA LEU A 357 15.93 5.75 13.01
C LEU A 357 17.05 6.19 13.97
N ASP A 358 17.54 5.26 14.79
CA ASP A 358 18.71 5.47 15.65
C ASP A 358 20.02 5.31 14.87
N PHE A 359 21.14 5.79 15.42
CA PHE A 359 22.44 5.75 14.75
C PHE A 359 22.89 4.32 14.39
N LYS A 360 22.51 3.32 15.20
CA LYS A 360 22.89 1.92 15.01
C LYS A 360 22.14 1.30 13.84
N ASN A 361 20.82 1.43 13.79
CA ASN A 361 20.00 0.90 12.71
C ASN A 361 20.27 1.64 11.39
N VAL A 362 20.52 2.95 11.41
CA VAL A 362 20.94 3.71 10.22
C VAL A 362 22.22 3.13 9.61
N SER A 363 23.21 2.78 10.43
CA SER A 363 24.46 2.19 9.94
C SER A 363 24.23 0.81 9.31
N ILE A 364 23.42 -0.06 9.94
CA ILE A 364 23.08 -1.39 9.42
C ILE A 364 22.37 -1.27 8.08
N VAL A 365 21.37 -0.38 8.00
CA VAL A 365 20.62 -0.10 6.77
C VAL A 365 21.53 0.45 5.68
N GLY A 366 22.42 1.40 5.99
CA GLY A 366 23.36 1.96 5.05
C GLY A 366 24.30 0.91 4.44
N HIS A 367 24.84 0.01 5.29
CA HIS A 367 25.66 -1.12 4.83
C HIS A 367 24.85 -2.09 3.95
N TYR A 368 23.62 -2.40 4.35
CA TYR A 368 22.74 -3.27 3.57
C TYR A 368 22.45 -2.68 2.19
N ILE A 369 22.09 -1.39 2.12
CA ILE A 369 21.87 -0.70 0.84
C ILE A 369 23.16 -0.73 0.03
N LYS A 370 24.33 -0.44 0.61
CA LYS A 370 25.60 -0.49 -0.10
C LYS A 370 25.89 -1.88 -0.69
N GLU A 371 25.61 -2.95 0.04
CA GLU A 371 25.80 -4.31 -0.47
C GLU A 371 24.83 -4.63 -1.63
N ARG A 372 23.57 -4.18 -1.52
CA ARG A 372 22.52 -4.39 -2.54
C ARG A 372 22.62 -3.46 -3.76
N THR A 373 23.27 -2.29 -3.63
CA THR A 373 23.45 -1.34 -4.73
C THR A 373 24.25 -1.90 -5.92
N LYS A 374 24.89 -3.06 -5.78
CA LYS A 374 25.61 -3.72 -6.89
C LYS A 374 24.71 -4.01 -8.10
N ASN A 375 23.41 -4.26 -7.86
CA ASN A 375 22.47 -4.66 -8.90
C ASN A 375 21.35 -3.63 -9.14
N ALA A 376 21.30 -2.53 -8.39
CA ALA A 376 20.28 -1.49 -8.51
C ALA A 376 20.80 -0.12 -8.06
N GLN A 377 20.32 0.95 -8.69
CA GLN A 377 20.69 2.32 -8.34
C GLN A 377 19.83 2.83 -7.19
N PHE A 378 20.47 3.27 -6.10
CA PHE A 378 19.80 3.91 -4.97
C PHE A 378 20.14 5.40 -4.92
N VAL A 379 19.11 6.24 -4.87
CA VAL A 379 19.20 7.68 -4.62
C VAL A 379 18.59 7.93 -3.25
N ILE A 380 19.42 8.29 -2.28
CA ILE A 380 19.02 8.50 -0.89
C ILE A 380 19.19 9.97 -0.56
N ILE A 381 18.13 10.59 -0.04
CA ILE A 381 18.16 11.92 0.54
C ILE A 381 18.15 11.74 2.06
N SER A 382 19.20 12.23 2.73
CA SER A 382 19.40 12.05 4.16
C SER A 382 20.23 13.20 4.73
N LEU A 383 19.97 13.51 6.00
CA LEU A 383 20.75 14.45 6.81
C LEU A 383 21.69 13.75 7.81
N ARG A 384 21.70 12.42 7.89
CA ARG A 384 22.54 11.65 8.82
C ARG A 384 23.85 11.24 8.19
N ASN A 385 24.97 11.61 8.82
CA ASN A 385 26.33 11.28 8.36
C ASN A 385 26.50 9.79 8.03
N ASN A 386 26.06 8.90 8.92
CA ASN A 386 26.22 7.44 8.77
C ASN A 386 25.59 6.87 7.48
N MET A 387 24.58 7.55 6.91
CA MET A 387 23.89 7.07 5.70
C MET A 387 24.66 7.46 4.43
N PHE A 388 25.10 8.71 4.34
CA PHE A 388 25.77 9.22 3.13
C PHE A 388 27.30 9.04 3.15
N GLU A 389 27.91 8.63 4.27
CA GLU A 389 29.34 8.31 4.34
C GLU A 389 29.73 7.14 3.41
N LEU A 390 28.80 6.20 3.16
CA LEU A 390 29.01 5.04 2.29
C LEU A 390 28.69 5.32 0.80
N ALA A 391 28.29 6.54 0.46
CA ALA A 391 27.85 6.90 -0.88
C ALA A 391 29.01 6.95 -1.88
N ASP A 392 28.80 6.44 -3.09
CA ASP A 392 29.77 6.57 -4.19
C ASP A 392 29.83 7.99 -4.77
N ARG A 393 28.72 8.73 -4.66
CA ARG A 393 28.61 10.12 -5.11
C ARG A 393 27.69 10.88 -4.18
N LEU A 394 28.14 12.07 -3.78
CA LEU A 394 27.38 13.00 -2.96
C LEU A 394 26.82 14.12 -3.84
N VAL A 395 25.58 14.51 -3.61
CA VAL A 395 24.95 15.65 -4.27
C VAL A 395 24.54 16.64 -3.19
N GLY A 396 25.25 17.75 -3.10
CA GLY A 396 24.94 18.85 -2.20
C GLY A 396 23.96 19.82 -2.86
N ILE A 397 22.91 20.20 -2.13
CA ILE A 397 21.93 21.19 -2.56
C ILE A 397 22.09 22.42 -1.66
N TYR A 398 22.19 23.61 -2.25
CA TYR A 398 22.32 24.85 -1.51
C TYR A 398 21.53 25.98 -2.19
N LYS A 399 21.13 26.99 -1.41
CA LYS A 399 20.27 28.07 -1.89
C LYS A 399 21.01 29.41 -1.79
N THR A 400 21.10 30.14 -2.90
CA THR A 400 21.69 31.48 -2.96
C THR A 400 20.71 32.43 -3.64
N ASN A 401 20.41 33.59 -3.04
CA ASN A 401 19.46 34.58 -3.58
C ASN A 401 18.13 33.95 -4.04
N ASN A 402 17.51 33.17 -3.15
CA ASN A 402 16.28 32.41 -3.40
C ASN A 402 16.34 31.40 -4.59
N THR A 403 17.53 31.13 -5.14
CA THR A 403 17.74 30.19 -6.24
C THR A 403 18.43 28.93 -5.73
N THR A 404 17.82 27.77 -5.95
CA THR A 404 18.39 26.46 -5.58
C THR A 404 19.44 26.06 -6.61
N LYS A 405 20.64 25.71 -6.12
CA LYS A 405 21.76 25.23 -6.92
C LYS A 405 22.21 23.86 -6.38
N THR A 406 22.84 23.08 -7.24
CA THR A 406 23.31 21.74 -6.91
C THR A 406 24.80 21.61 -7.25
N VAL A 407 25.50 20.80 -6.46
CA VAL A 407 26.90 20.45 -6.67
C VAL A 407 27.07 18.96 -6.43
N ALA A 408 27.69 18.25 -7.37
CA ALA A 408 27.99 16.84 -7.23
C ALA A 408 29.47 16.64 -6.91
N ILE A 409 29.78 15.83 -5.91
CA ILE A 409 31.11 15.57 -5.41
C ILE A 409 31.33 14.06 -5.35
N ASN A 410 32.50 13.58 -5.78
CA ASN A 410 32.90 12.19 -5.61
C ASN A 410 33.74 12.06 -4.32
N PRO A 411 33.21 11.51 -3.22
CA PRO A 411 33.95 11.40 -1.95
C PRO A 411 35.22 10.56 -2.08
N GLY A 412 35.26 9.57 -3.00
CA GLY A 412 36.45 8.76 -3.25
C GLY A 412 37.66 9.55 -3.78
N ALA A 413 37.43 10.74 -4.36
CA ALA A 413 38.49 11.63 -4.81
C ALA A 413 39.16 12.40 -3.67
N PHE A 414 38.55 12.46 -2.48
CA PHE A 414 39.01 13.24 -1.32
C PHE A 414 39.60 12.35 -0.22
N LYS A 415 40.32 11.26 -0.58
CA LYS A 415 41.03 10.43 0.41
C LYS A 415 42.10 11.25 1.12
N VAL A 416 41.74 11.90 2.23
CA VAL A 416 42.69 12.42 3.21
C VAL A 416 43.34 11.22 3.89
N GLY A 417 44.65 11.03 3.67
CA GLY A 417 45.45 10.06 4.43
C GLY A 417 45.71 8.69 3.78
N ALA A 418 45.35 8.45 2.51
CA ALA A 418 45.69 7.18 1.83
C ALA A 418 47.21 6.91 1.80
N ASN A 419 48.03 7.97 1.69
CA ASN A 419 49.48 7.84 1.76
C ASN A 419 49.99 7.58 3.18
N GLN A 420 49.31 8.08 4.23
CA GLN A 420 49.74 7.87 5.62
C GLN A 420 49.38 6.47 6.14
N LEU A 421 48.17 5.97 5.82
CA LEU A 421 47.77 4.61 6.20
C LEU A 421 48.57 3.53 5.45
N ALA A 422 48.84 3.74 4.16
CA ALA A 422 49.70 2.84 3.40
C ALA A 422 51.14 2.85 3.94
N GLN A 423 51.69 4.01 4.30
CA GLN A 423 53.03 4.12 4.90
C GLN A 423 53.12 3.45 6.27
N LEU A 424 52.10 3.59 7.12
CA LEU A 424 52.05 2.93 8.44
C LEU A 424 51.98 1.40 8.30
N GLN A 425 51.14 0.88 7.40
CA GLN A 425 51.05 -0.56 7.14
C GLN A 425 52.35 -1.13 6.54
N GLN A 426 53.03 -0.35 5.70
CA GLN A 426 54.32 -0.74 5.13
C GLN A 426 55.46 -0.69 6.16
N GLN A 427 55.42 0.25 7.10
CA GLN A 427 56.34 0.31 8.23
C GLN A 427 56.14 -0.85 9.21
N GLU A 428 54.89 -1.20 9.54
CA GLU A 428 54.60 -2.37 10.40
C GLU A 428 55.01 -3.68 9.73
N SER A 429 54.78 -3.84 8.43
CA SER A 429 55.24 -5.00 7.67
C SER A 429 56.77 -5.10 7.63
N ASN A 430 57.47 -3.98 7.44
CA ASN A 430 58.93 -3.98 7.39
C ASN A 430 59.53 -4.24 8.79
N ALA A 431 58.94 -3.70 9.85
CA ALA A 431 59.35 -3.97 11.22
C ALA A 431 59.14 -5.45 11.61
N ALA A 432 58.04 -6.07 11.16
CA ALA A 432 57.81 -7.50 11.37
C ALA A 432 58.86 -8.37 10.64
N ILE A 433 59.22 -8.01 9.41
CA ILE A 433 60.25 -8.72 8.63
C ILE A 433 61.66 -8.54 9.25
N GLU A 434 61.96 -7.35 9.77
CA GLU A 434 63.23 -7.10 10.48
C GLU A 434 63.31 -7.86 11.82
N ALA A 435 62.21 -7.93 12.56
CA ALA A 435 62.13 -8.73 13.80
C ALA A 435 62.32 -10.23 13.52
N GLU A 436 61.73 -10.74 12.45
CA GLU A 436 61.88 -12.13 12.02
C GLU A 436 63.31 -12.44 11.56
N ARG A 437 63.96 -11.52 10.83
CA ARG A 437 65.38 -11.64 10.46
C ARG A 437 66.32 -11.60 11.66
N ALA A 438 66.06 -10.72 12.62
CA ALA A 438 66.87 -10.62 13.83
C ALA A 438 66.80 -11.91 14.68
N ALA A 439 65.63 -12.53 14.76
CA ALA A 439 65.40 -13.80 15.45
C ALA A 439 66.07 -15.01 14.77
N LEU A 440 66.37 -14.93 13.46
CA LEU A 440 67.06 -15.98 12.69
C LEU A 440 68.59 -15.86 12.75
N THR A 441 69.11 -14.70 13.17
CA THR A 441 70.56 -14.43 13.30
C THR A 441 71.09 -14.46 14.73
N ALA A 442 70.22 -14.62 15.73
CA ALA A 442 70.56 -14.88 17.13
C ALA A 442 70.39 -16.36 17.46
#